data_AF-A0A3M7EVA9-F1
#
_entry.id   AF-A0A3M7EVA9-F1
#
_cell.length_a   1.000
_cell.length_b   1.000
_cell.length_c   1.000
_cell.angle_alpha   90.00
_cell.angle_beta   90.00
_cell.angle_gamma   90.00
#
_symmetry.space_group_name_H-M   'P 1'
#
loop_
_entity.id
_entity.type
_entity.pdbx_description
1 polymer ?
#
loop_
_entity_poly.entity_id
_entity_poly.type
_entity_poly.pdbx_seq_one_letter_code
_entity_poly.pdbx_strand_id
1 'polypeptide(L)'
;MVGTEQSTALRYNEDKSGRVLNATGREHLLKPYLPSAPKQEDTAASLAGRFRHTSRVRPAIRQLLHWTLFAVIHTLFSIYIRLRQVYHAIVDRLFALLYYHHRTPELIQRDVKGLSKVPNHLSVVLELPPEGGKKDRLETLMNDACEVAAWSACSGIPMLSIYEQTGILKSTIPHLHRRIERTLTAYYGATNPQKPTFSLRAPHLPSYSPPESPEPTTNGANGTTHSKRPHLNILLISTTDGRQTLVDLTRTLASMAQDSKIQPSDISDELIDAEITESVMGEPDLLLLFGDRVTLKGYPPWQKKRAETVPVVSPVDLKDHIQPYQHQLQGTAVCLHAEKTEFGGLILI
;
A
#
# COMPACT_ATOMS: atom_id res chain seq x y z
N MET A 1 -29.06 -32.70 54.61
CA MET A 1 -29.91 -31.70 53.94
C MET A 1 -30.42 -30.74 55.00
N VAL A 2 -30.14 -29.45 54.86
CA VAL A 2 -30.60 -28.43 55.82
C VAL A 2 -32.11 -28.33 55.71
N GLY A 3 -32.84 -28.41 56.83
CA GLY A 3 -34.28 -28.21 56.82
C GLY A 3 -34.61 -26.82 56.27
N THR A 4 -35.61 -26.73 55.39
CA THR A 4 -35.98 -25.48 54.69
C THR A 4 -36.17 -24.30 55.65
N GLU A 5 -36.69 -24.57 56.84
CA GLU A 5 -36.90 -23.56 57.90
C GLU A 5 -35.60 -23.01 58.53
N GLN A 6 -34.56 -23.83 58.65
CA GLN A 6 -33.26 -23.38 59.16
C GLN A 6 -32.53 -22.54 58.11
N SER A 7 -32.76 -22.83 56.83
CA SER A 7 -32.18 -22.08 55.72
C SER A 7 -32.79 -20.67 55.57
N THR A 8 -34.09 -20.51 55.85
CA THR A 8 -34.74 -19.19 55.87
C THR A 8 -34.31 -18.36 57.08
N ALA A 9 -34.20 -18.96 58.26
CA ALA A 9 -33.70 -18.27 59.46
C ALA A 9 -32.26 -17.75 59.29
N LEU A 10 -31.39 -18.51 58.61
CA LEU A 10 -30.02 -18.10 58.27
C LEU A 10 -29.96 -16.95 57.23
N ARG A 11 -30.90 -16.91 56.27
CA ARG A 11 -30.93 -15.87 55.23
C ARG A 11 -31.49 -14.54 55.73
N TYR A 12 -32.56 -14.58 56.52
CA TYR A 12 -33.29 -13.38 56.93
C TYR A 12 -32.98 -12.93 58.36
N ASN A 13 -32.15 -13.66 59.10
CA ASN A 13 -31.73 -13.33 60.47
C ASN A 13 -32.87 -13.19 61.49
N GLU A 14 -33.98 -13.90 61.26
CA GLU A 14 -35.17 -13.89 62.10
C GLU A 14 -35.54 -15.33 62.52
N ASP A 15 -36.10 -15.46 63.72
CA ASP A 15 -36.63 -16.73 64.20
C ASP A 15 -37.98 -17.07 63.54
N LYS A 16 -38.52 -18.25 63.83
CA LYS A 16 -39.81 -18.70 63.28
C LYS A 16 -41.01 -17.81 63.65
N SER A 17 -40.82 -16.89 64.61
CA SER A 17 -41.83 -15.97 65.12
C SER A 17 -41.63 -14.54 64.60
N GLY A 18 -40.69 -14.32 63.66
CA GLY A 18 -40.38 -13.02 63.06
C GLY A 18 -39.55 -12.09 63.95
N ARG A 19 -38.88 -12.61 64.98
CA ARG A 19 -38.02 -11.81 65.86
C ARG A 19 -36.57 -11.90 65.42
N VAL A 20 -35.88 -10.76 65.37
CA VAL A 20 -34.48 -10.69 64.95
C VAL A 20 -33.59 -11.48 65.91
N LEU A 21 -32.83 -12.44 65.36
CA LEU A 21 -31.97 -13.33 66.13
C LEU A 21 -30.79 -12.57 66.74
N ASN A 22 -30.55 -12.78 68.03
CA ASN A 22 -29.37 -12.23 68.71
C ASN A 22 -28.08 -13.00 68.30
N ALA A 23 -26.92 -12.38 68.47
CA ALA A 23 -25.64 -12.89 67.94
C ALA A 23 -25.32 -14.34 68.35
N THR A 24 -25.56 -14.70 69.61
CA THR A 24 -25.38 -16.06 70.13
C THR A 24 -26.34 -17.08 69.52
N GLY A 25 -27.57 -16.66 69.20
CA GLY A 25 -28.54 -17.50 68.49
C GLY A 25 -28.09 -17.82 67.06
N ARG A 26 -27.50 -16.84 66.38
CA ARG A 26 -26.94 -17.02 65.03
C ARG A 26 -25.74 -17.97 65.03
N GLU A 27 -24.83 -17.81 65.99
CA GLU A 27 -23.67 -18.70 66.13
C GLU A 27 -24.10 -20.15 66.38
N HIS A 28 -25.14 -20.37 67.18
CA HIS A 28 -25.66 -21.71 67.43
C HIS A 28 -26.21 -22.38 66.16
N LEU A 29 -26.85 -21.63 65.26
CA LEU A 29 -27.33 -22.16 63.97
C LEU A 29 -26.19 -22.56 63.03
N LEU A 30 -25.03 -21.89 63.14
CA LEU A 30 -23.86 -22.15 62.30
C LEU A 30 -22.95 -23.26 62.86
N LYS A 31 -22.96 -23.48 64.18
CA LYS A 31 -22.08 -24.42 64.89
C LYS A 31 -22.02 -25.85 64.32
N PRO A 32 -23.12 -26.46 63.82
CA PRO A 32 -23.07 -27.79 63.21
C PRO A 32 -22.38 -27.84 61.84
N TYR A 33 -22.29 -26.70 61.15
CA TYR A 33 -21.74 -26.59 59.79
C TYR A 33 -20.28 -26.11 59.79
N LEU A 34 -19.77 -25.65 60.93
CA LEU A 34 -18.37 -25.29 61.08
C LEU A 34 -17.53 -26.56 61.26
N PRO A 35 -16.38 -26.69 60.55
CA PRO A 35 -15.48 -27.82 60.75
C PRO A 35 -15.00 -27.85 62.21
N SER A 36 -14.95 -29.04 62.80
CA SER A 36 -14.52 -29.21 64.20
C SER A 36 -13.14 -28.61 64.40
N ALA A 37 -13.00 -27.72 65.39
CA ALA A 37 -11.71 -27.13 65.73
C ALA A 37 -10.69 -28.24 66.01
N PRO A 38 -9.46 -28.14 65.48
CA PRO A 38 -8.45 -29.17 65.68
C PRO A 38 -8.14 -29.33 67.17
N LYS A 39 -8.15 -30.59 67.65
CA LYS A 39 -7.80 -30.94 69.03
C LYS A 39 -6.40 -30.42 69.34
N GLN A 40 -6.30 -29.67 70.43
CA GLN A 40 -5.07 -29.08 70.93
C GLN A 40 -4.31 -30.17 71.71
N GLU A 41 -3.55 -31.00 70.99
CA GLU A 41 -2.57 -31.92 71.57
C GLU A 41 -1.16 -31.47 71.16
N ASP A 42 -0.37 -31.11 72.17
CA ASP A 42 1.08 -30.92 72.26
C ASP A 42 1.89 -30.83 70.95
N THR A 43 2.07 -29.61 70.42
CA THR A 43 3.05 -29.33 69.36
C THR A 43 3.82 -28.02 69.58
N ALA A 44 4.39 -27.83 70.77
CA ALA A 44 5.41 -26.80 71.00
C ALA A 44 6.74 -27.06 70.25
N ALA A 45 6.90 -28.22 69.58
CA ALA A 45 8.11 -28.60 68.85
C ALA A 45 8.02 -28.50 67.31
N SER A 46 6.92 -28.01 66.72
CA SER A 46 6.77 -27.95 65.23
C SER A 46 6.78 -26.54 64.60
N LEU A 47 6.84 -25.48 65.41
CA LEU A 47 6.77 -24.09 64.93
C LEU A 47 8.09 -23.53 64.37
N ALA A 48 9.21 -24.23 64.51
CA ALA A 48 10.50 -23.83 63.92
C ALA A 48 10.69 -24.26 62.44
N GLY A 49 9.73 -24.99 61.85
CA GLY A 49 9.95 -25.69 60.57
C GLY A 49 9.18 -25.23 59.34
N ARG A 50 8.22 -24.29 59.42
CA ARG A 50 7.23 -24.09 58.34
C ARG A 50 7.01 -22.68 57.80
N PHE A 51 8.02 -21.83 57.85
CA PHE A 51 8.10 -20.66 56.95
C PHE A 51 9.38 -20.70 56.13
N ARG A 52 9.54 -21.75 55.32
CA ARG A 52 10.42 -21.65 54.15
C ARG A 52 9.71 -20.76 53.14
N HIS A 53 9.97 -19.46 53.19
CA HIS A 53 9.70 -18.56 52.08
C HIS A 53 10.63 -18.99 50.94
N THR A 54 10.22 -20.01 50.16
CA THR A 54 10.95 -20.39 48.94
C THR A 54 10.86 -19.19 48.04
N SER A 55 11.98 -18.50 47.89
CA SER A 55 12.07 -17.23 47.20
C SER A 55 11.39 -17.34 45.83
N ARG A 56 10.55 -16.36 45.48
CA ARG A 56 9.93 -16.19 44.15
C ARG A 56 10.96 -15.86 43.07
N VAL A 57 12.19 -16.37 43.21
CA VAL A 57 13.31 -16.17 42.32
C VAL A 57 13.20 -17.10 41.10
N ARG A 58 12.57 -18.27 41.23
CA ARG A 58 12.32 -19.17 40.09
C ARG A 58 11.48 -18.53 38.95
N PRO A 59 10.32 -17.88 39.21
CA PRO A 59 9.59 -17.19 38.15
C PRO A 59 10.35 -15.96 37.63
N ALA A 60 11.06 -15.23 38.47
CA ALA A 60 11.86 -14.06 38.07
C ALA A 60 13.06 -14.44 37.17
N ILE A 61 13.79 -15.51 37.49
CA ILE A 61 14.88 -16.05 36.66
C ILE A 61 14.33 -16.57 35.34
N ARG A 62 13.19 -17.29 35.37
CA ARG A 62 12.54 -17.78 34.14
C ARG A 62 12.12 -16.61 33.24
N GLN A 63 11.53 -15.56 33.82
CA GLN A 63 11.17 -14.35 33.09
C GLN A 63 12.42 -13.64 32.54
N LEU A 64 13.46 -13.47 33.35
CA LEU A 64 14.73 -12.89 32.91
C LEU A 64 15.34 -13.68 31.74
N LEU A 65 15.32 -15.02 31.80
CA LEU A 65 15.79 -15.89 30.72
C LEU A 65 14.97 -15.70 29.44
N HIS A 66 13.64 -15.64 29.54
CA HIS A 66 12.80 -15.38 28.37
C HIS A 66 13.10 -13.99 27.75
N TRP A 67 13.28 -12.96 28.58
CA TRP A 67 13.64 -11.62 28.12
C TRP A 67 15.03 -11.57 27.48
N THR A 68 16.04 -12.22 28.07
CA THR A 68 17.40 -12.26 27.50
C THR A 68 17.42 -13.06 26.21
N LEU A 69 16.76 -14.21 26.14
CA LEU A 69 16.65 -15.00 24.92
C LEU A 69 15.94 -14.22 23.81
N PHE A 70 14.81 -13.58 24.13
CA PHE A 70 14.10 -12.73 23.18
C PHE A 70 14.99 -11.58 22.69
N ALA A 71 15.70 -10.91 23.60
CA ALA A 71 16.62 -9.82 23.24
C ALA A 71 17.76 -10.32 22.34
N VAL A 72 18.35 -11.48 22.60
CA VAL A 72 19.40 -12.08 21.76
C VAL A 72 18.85 -12.41 20.38
N ILE A 73 17.72 -13.12 20.29
CA ILE A 73 17.10 -13.47 19.00
C ILE A 73 16.74 -12.21 18.21
N HIS A 74 16.09 -11.23 18.85
CA HIS A 74 15.70 -9.98 18.20
C HIS A 74 16.93 -9.17 17.79
N THR A 75 18.02 -9.17 18.57
CA THR A 75 19.27 -8.48 18.20
C THR A 75 19.92 -9.13 16.99
N LEU A 76 20.03 -10.47 16.97
CA LEU A 76 20.55 -11.21 15.82
C LEU A 76 19.71 -10.98 14.57
N PHE A 77 18.38 -11.01 14.69
CA PHE A 77 17.47 -10.78 13.58
C PHE A 77 17.51 -9.32 13.09
N SER A 78 17.61 -8.34 14.01
CA SER A 78 17.81 -6.94 13.67
C SER A 78 19.14 -6.72 12.94
N ILE A 79 20.24 -7.32 13.41
CA ILE A 79 21.55 -7.25 12.75
C ILE A 79 21.45 -7.87 11.34
N TYR A 80 20.82 -9.03 11.22
CA TYR A 80 20.61 -9.71 9.94
C TYR A 80 19.82 -8.84 8.94
N ILE A 81 18.69 -8.26 9.36
CA ILE A 81 17.90 -7.36 8.51
C ILE A 81 18.72 -6.13 8.10
N ARG A 82 19.43 -5.50 9.05
CA ARG A 82 20.25 -4.32 8.75
C ARG A 82 21.40 -4.64 7.80
N LEU A 83 22.09 -5.77 7.98
CA LEU A 83 23.13 -6.23 7.05
C LEU A 83 22.56 -6.50 5.67
N ARG A 84 21.39 -7.14 5.57
CA ARG A 84 20.70 -7.36 4.30
C ARG A 84 20.33 -6.04 3.63
N GLN A 85 19.77 -5.08 4.37
CA GLN A 85 19.43 -3.75 3.86
C GLN A 85 20.66 -2.99 3.34
N VAL A 86 21.76 -3.01 4.10
CA VAL A 86 23.03 -2.38 3.70
C VAL A 86 23.61 -3.07 2.48
N TYR A 87 23.56 -4.40 2.40
CA TYR A 87 24.01 -5.14 1.23
C TYR A 87 23.24 -4.74 -0.04
N HIS A 88 21.90 -4.71 0.01
CA HIS A 88 21.08 -4.28 -1.12
C HIS A 88 21.38 -2.82 -1.47
N ALA A 89 21.46 -1.92 -0.48
CA ALA A 89 21.78 -0.52 -0.73
C ALA A 89 23.16 -0.31 -1.39
N ILE A 90 24.18 -1.12 -1.05
CA ILE A 90 25.50 -1.07 -1.68
C ILE A 90 25.44 -1.62 -3.10
N VAL A 91 24.77 -2.76 -3.30
CA VAL A 91 24.60 -3.37 -4.61
C VAL A 91 23.83 -2.45 -5.56
N ASP A 92 22.73 -1.86 -5.10
CA ASP A 92 21.93 -0.88 -5.85
C ASP A 92 22.77 0.36 -6.20
N ARG A 93 23.58 0.85 -5.26
CA ARG A 93 24.45 2.01 -5.51
C ARG A 93 25.57 1.68 -6.49
N LEU A 94 26.12 0.47 -6.43
CA LEU A 94 27.15 0.00 -7.36
C LEU A 94 26.56 -0.20 -8.76
N PHE A 95 25.37 -0.80 -8.87
CA PHE A 95 24.64 -0.93 -10.13
C PHE A 95 24.22 0.42 -10.69
N ALA A 96 23.75 1.35 -9.86
CA ALA A 96 23.46 2.71 -10.28
C ALA A 96 24.71 3.36 -10.88
N LEU A 97 25.87 3.26 -10.22
CA LEU A 97 27.12 3.83 -10.74
C LEU A 97 27.61 3.15 -12.04
N LEU A 98 27.51 1.82 -12.14
CA LEU A 98 27.96 1.06 -13.31
C LEU A 98 27.03 1.23 -14.51
N TYR A 99 25.70 1.23 -14.29
CA TYR A 99 24.71 1.23 -15.36
C TYR A 99 24.23 2.63 -15.80
N TYR A 100 24.47 3.69 -15.01
CA TYR A 100 24.11 5.07 -15.40
C TYR A 100 24.79 5.56 -16.68
N HIS A 101 25.84 4.87 -17.16
CA HIS A 101 26.57 5.25 -18.37
C HIS A 101 25.85 4.91 -19.69
N HIS A 102 24.70 4.22 -19.67
CA HIS A 102 23.96 3.82 -20.88
C HIS A 102 22.60 4.54 -21.04
N ARG A 103 22.60 5.88 -20.94
CA ARG A 103 21.44 6.73 -21.27
C ARG A 103 21.23 6.85 -22.79
N THR A 104 21.07 5.73 -23.47
CA THR A 104 20.87 5.69 -24.93
C THR A 104 19.48 5.14 -25.23
N PRO A 105 18.58 5.90 -25.88
CA PRO A 105 17.23 5.46 -26.19
C PRO A 105 17.22 4.21 -27.09
N GLU A 106 18.26 4.00 -27.89
CA GLU A 106 18.40 2.87 -28.79
C GLU A 106 18.47 1.53 -28.04
N LEU A 107 19.09 1.50 -26.86
CA LEU A 107 19.19 0.30 -26.04
C LEU A 107 17.80 -0.12 -25.52
N ILE A 108 17.07 0.85 -24.95
CA ILE A 108 15.72 0.62 -24.43
C ILE A 108 14.76 0.22 -25.57
N GLN A 109 14.83 0.89 -26.72
CA GLN A 109 14.02 0.54 -27.88
C GLN A 109 14.31 -0.88 -28.39
N ARG A 110 15.57 -1.31 -28.36
CA ARG A 110 15.93 -2.67 -28.76
C ARG A 110 15.33 -3.70 -27.81
N ASP A 111 15.34 -3.42 -26.53
CA ASP A 111 14.82 -4.33 -25.51
C ASP A 111 13.27 -4.41 -25.59
N VAL A 112 12.61 -3.30 -25.90
CA VAL A 112 11.14 -3.24 -26.08
C VAL A 112 10.69 -3.90 -27.38
N LYS A 113 11.49 -3.88 -28.45
CA LYS A 113 11.15 -4.54 -29.73
C LYS A 113 10.95 -6.06 -29.61
N GLY A 114 11.50 -6.69 -28.56
CA GLY A 114 11.31 -8.10 -28.28
C GLY A 114 9.99 -8.44 -27.57
N LEU A 115 9.23 -7.43 -27.13
CA LEU A 115 7.95 -7.60 -26.45
C LEU A 115 6.81 -7.84 -27.44
N SER A 116 5.90 -8.75 -27.09
CA SER A 116 4.69 -9.02 -27.87
C SER A 116 3.64 -7.91 -27.75
N LYS A 117 3.63 -7.17 -26.64
CA LYS A 117 2.69 -6.08 -26.37
C LYS A 117 3.37 -4.99 -25.54
N VAL A 118 3.10 -3.73 -25.89
CA VAL A 118 3.50 -2.53 -25.12
C VAL A 118 2.23 -1.85 -24.62
N PRO A 119 2.16 -1.42 -23.35
CA PRO A 119 0.99 -0.71 -22.83
C PRO A 119 0.81 0.65 -23.52
N ASN A 120 -0.43 1.00 -23.86
CA ASN A 120 -0.77 2.34 -24.34
C ASN A 120 -0.80 3.32 -23.17
N HIS A 121 -1.22 2.86 -22.00
CA HIS A 121 -1.26 3.65 -20.78
C HIS A 121 -0.51 2.95 -19.64
N LEU A 122 0.63 3.53 -19.26
CA LEU A 122 1.41 3.10 -18.12
C LEU A 122 1.06 3.97 -16.90
N SER A 123 0.73 3.35 -15.78
CA SER A 123 0.64 4.04 -14.50
C SER A 123 1.75 3.57 -13.56
N VAL A 124 2.34 4.50 -12.84
CA VAL A 124 3.45 4.26 -11.93
C VAL A 124 3.15 4.87 -10.56
N VAL A 125 3.30 4.09 -9.51
CA VAL A 125 3.22 4.56 -8.12
C VAL A 125 4.63 4.82 -7.61
N LEU A 126 4.93 6.10 -7.39
CA LEU A 126 6.18 6.54 -6.78
C LEU A 126 5.95 6.88 -5.31
N GLU A 127 6.91 6.51 -4.49
CA GLU A 127 6.88 6.75 -3.06
C GLU A 127 7.98 7.71 -2.65
N LEU A 128 7.67 8.60 -1.71
CA LEU A 128 8.71 9.42 -1.12
C LEU A 128 9.64 8.52 -0.28
N PRO A 129 10.97 8.56 -0.50
CA PRO A 129 11.90 7.73 0.26
C PRO A 129 11.72 7.92 1.78
N PRO A 130 11.77 6.86 2.61
CA PRO A 130 11.56 7.00 4.05
C PRO A 130 12.69 7.78 4.73
N GLU A 131 13.92 7.64 4.21
CA GLU A 131 15.14 8.21 4.77
C GLU A 131 15.60 9.45 3.98
N GLY A 132 16.28 10.37 4.65
CA GLY A 132 16.87 11.57 4.03
C GLY A 132 16.16 12.88 4.38
N GLY A 133 16.84 14.00 4.15
CA GLY A 133 16.30 15.33 4.40
C GLY A 133 15.14 15.65 3.45
N LYS A 134 14.19 16.50 3.86
CA LYS A 134 12.99 16.85 3.05
C LYS A 134 13.32 17.23 1.60
N LYS A 135 14.39 18.02 1.40
CA LYS A 135 14.85 18.45 0.07
C LYS A 135 15.43 17.28 -0.73
N ASP A 136 16.30 16.49 -0.11
CA ASP A 136 16.94 15.32 -0.74
C ASP A 136 15.91 14.29 -1.22
N ARG A 137 14.90 14.00 -0.38
CA ARG A 137 13.80 13.10 -0.73
C ARG A 137 13.00 13.57 -1.94
N LEU A 138 12.72 14.88 -2.02
CA LEU A 138 12.03 15.46 -3.16
C LEU A 138 12.91 15.38 -4.42
N GLU A 139 14.20 15.67 -4.31
CA GLU A 139 15.15 15.56 -5.42
C GLU A 139 15.23 14.14 -5.98
N THR A 140 15.28 13.12 -5.11
CA THR A 140 15.24 11.70 -5.51
C THR A 140 13.94 11.35 -6.22
N LEU A 141 12.79 11.69 -5.62
CA LEU A 141 11.47 11.45 -6.22
C LEU A 141 11.33 12.14 -7.59
N MET A 142 11.86 13.35 -7.73
CA MET A 142 11.86 14.07 -9.01
C MET A 142 12.77 13.40 -10.04
N ASN A 143 13.93 12.86 -9.63
CA ASN A 143 14.79 12.09 -10.51
C ASN A 143 14.09 10.82 -10.99
N ASP A 144 13.47 10.07 -10.09
CA ASP A 144 12.74 8.85 -10.43
C ASP A 144 11.61 9.14 -11.43
N ALA A 145 10.84 10.20 -11.21
CA ALA A 145 9.82 10.65 -12.15
C ALA A 145 10.39 11.02 -13.53
N CYS A 146 11.58 11.62 -13.58
CA CYS A 146 12.25 11.97 -14.85
C CYS A 146 12.75 10.74 -15.60
N GLU A 147 13.34 9.77 -14.90
CA GLU A 147 13.83 8.52 -15.49
C GLU A 147 12.66 7.67 -16.01
N VAL A 148 11.57 7.53 -15.24
CA VAL A 148 10.35 6.85 -15.69
C VAL A 148 9.74 7.53 -16.91
N ALA A 149 9.71 8.87 -16.96
CA ALA A 149 9.25 9.61 -18.14
C ALA A 149 10.14 9.36 -19.36
N ALA A 150 11.47 9.38 -19.18
CA ALA A 150 12.41 9.11 -20.25
C ALA A 150 12.26 7.67 -20.78
N TRP A 151 12.15 6.69 -19.89
CA TRP A 151 11.94 5.29 -20.28
C TRP A 151 10.60 5.06 -20.96
N SER A 152 9.52 5.68 -20.47
CA SER A 152 8.22 5.60 -21.12
C SER A 152 8.27 6.16 -22.55
N ALA A 153 8.93 7.31 -22.72
CA ALA A 153 9.22 7.89 -24.02
C ALA A 153 10.04 6.96 -24.93
N CYS A 154 11.13 6.38 -24.41
CA CYS A 154 11.99 5.44 -25.15
C CYS A 154 11.27 4.16 -25.55
N SER A 155 10.36 3.67 -24.72
CA SER A 155 9.55 2.48 -24.97
C SER A 155 8.39 2.74 -25.93
N GLY A 156 8.17 3.99 -26.36
CA GLY A 156 7.05 4.35 -27.24
C GLY A 156 5.68 4.33 -26.56
N ILE A 157 5.65 4.44 -25.23
CA ILE A 157 4.39 4.51 -24.46
C ILE A 157 3.82 5.93 -24.60
N PRO A 158 2.59 6.11 -25.10
CA PRO A 158 2.03 7.44 -25.37
C PRO A 158 1.44 8.13 -24.14
N MET A 159 1.01 7.39 -23.11
CA MET A 159 0.40 7.93 -21.90
C MET A 159 1.07 7.37 -20.64
N LEU A 160 1.54 8.27 -19.76
CA LEU A 160 2.16 7.96 -18.48
C LEU A 160 1.41 8.67 -17.34
N SER A 161 0.91 7.92 -16.36
CA SER A 161 0.35 8.46 -15.13
C SER A 161 1.28 8.20 -13.95
N ILE A 162 1.69 9.25 -13.23
CA ILE A 162 2.57 9.17 -12.07
C ILE A 162 1.76 9.49 -10.82
N TYR A 163 1.60 8.50 -9.95
CA TYR A 163 0.94 8.61 -8.67
C TYR A 163 1.94 8.85 -7.55
N GLU A 164 1.69 9.90 -6.77
CA GLU A 164 2.39 10.15 -5.52
C GLU A 164 1.38 10.57 -4.44
N GLN A 165 1.49 9.96 -3.26
CA GLN A 165 0.46 10.03 -2.23
C GLN A 165 0.17 11.46 -1.73
N THR A 166 1.21 12.27 -1.50
CA THR A 166 1.09 13.60 -0.88
C THR A 166 0.68 14.72 -1.85
N GLY A 167 0.89 14.53 -3.16
CA GLY A 167 0.69 15.55 -4.17
C GLY A 167 1.84 16.55 -4.28
N ILE A 168 3.02 16.27 -3.70
CA ILE A 168 4.16 17.21 -3.74
C ILE A 168 4.64 17.47 -5.17
N LEU A 169 4.54 16.47 -6.06
CA LEU A 169 4.90 16.60 -7.47
C LEU A 169 3.98 17.58 -8.21
N LYS A 170 2.68 17.61 -7.88
CA LYS A 170 1.73 18.56 -8.48
C LYS A 170 2.09 20.01 -8.13
N SER A 171 2.54 20.25 -6.90
CA SER A 171 2.95 21.60 -6.47
C SER A 171 4.20 22.12 -7.20
N THR A 172 4.97 21.23 -7.85
CA THR A 172 6.26 21.54 -8.47
C THR A 172 6.29 21.30 -9.99
N ILE A 173 5.13 21.29 -10.66
CA ILE A 173 4.98 21.04 -12.11
C ILE A 173 5.98 21.83 -12.98
N PRO A 174 6.18 23.15 -12.83
CA PRO A 174 7.13 23.89 -13.67
C PRO A 174 8.58 23.43 -13.50
N HIS A 175 8.95 23.04 -12.26
CA HIS A 175 10.29 22.54 -11.97
C HIS A 175 10.48 21.12 -12.52
N LEU A 176 9.47 20.26 -12.37
CA LEU A 176 9.47 18.90 -12.91
C LEU A 176 9.52 18.92 -14.44
N HIS A 177 8.72 19.77 -15.10
CA HIS A 177 8.73 19.92 -16.55
C HIS A 177 10.15 20.18 -17.08
N ARG A 178 10.83 21.21 -16.56
CA ARG A 178 12.21 21.54 -16.98
C ARG A 178 13.19 20.40 -16.75
N ARG A 179 13.00 19.60 -15.69
CA ARG A 179 13.88 18.47 -15.37
C ARG A 179 13.63 17.28 -16.29
N ILE A 180 12.36 16.98 -16.61
CA ILE A 180 11.99 15.96 -17.61
C ILE A 180 12.56 16.35 -18.97
N GLU A 181 12.41 17.61 -19.38
CA GLU A 181 12.94 18.09 -20.65
C GLU A 181 14.47 17.95 -20.76
N ARG A 182 15.21 18.30 -19.70
CA ARG A 182 16.66 18.08 -19.64
C ARG A 182 17.01 16.61 -19.71
N THR A 183 16.24 15.76 -19.02
CA THR A 183 16.46 14.30 -19.01
C THR A 183 16.22 13.72 -20.41
N LEU A 184 15.11 14.05 -21.07
CA LEU A 184 14.85 13.67 -22.46
C LEU A 184 15.95 14.17 -23.40
N THR A 185 16.44 15.39 -23.21
CA THR A 185 17.56 15.94 -23.99
C THR A 185 18.86 15.18 -23.73
N ALA A 186 19.10 14.70 -22.50
CA ALA A 186 20.26 13.90 -22.16
C ALA A 186 20.20 12.49 -22.79
N TYR A 187 19.01 11.91 -22.94
CA TYR A 187 18.81 10.61 -23.60
C TYR A 187 18.89 10.75 -25.13
N TYR A 188 18.08 11.62 -25.74
CA TYR A 188 17.94 11.68 -27.21
C TYR A 188 18.96 12.59 -27.89
N GLY A 189 19.60 13.49 -27.14
CA GLY A 189 20.33 14.63 -27.69
C GLY A 189 19.41 15.80 -28.04
N ALA A 190 19.97 17.01 -28.15
CA ALA A 190 19.21 18.23 -28.40
C ALA A 190 18.63 18.33 -29.82
N THR A 191 19.28 17.70 -30.79
CA THR A 191 18.99 17.88 -32.23
C THR A 191 18.33 16.66 -32.89
N ASN A 192 18.06 15.60 -32.12
CA ASN A 192 17.53 14.36 -32.66
C ASN A 192 16.03 14.53 -33.04
N PRO A 193 15.64 14.27 -34.30
CA PRO A 193 14.25 14.40 -34.74
C PRO A 193 13.29 13.40 -34.08
N GLN A 194 13.81 12.31 -33.49
CA GLN A 194 13.03 11.32 -32.74
C GLN A 194 12.76 11.72 -31.28
N LYS A 195 13.33 12.84 -30.79
CA LYS A 195 13.06 13.33 -29.44
C LYS A 195 11.55 13.59 -29.28
N PRO A 196 10.88 12.92 -28.33
CA PRO A 196 9.46 13.11 -28.14
C PRO A 196 9.17 14.48 -27.55
N THR A 197 8.06 15.05 -27.99
CA THR A 197 7.39 16.16 -27.29
C THR A 197 6.61 15.59 -26.12
N PHE A 198 6.34 16.37 -25.08
CA PHE A 198 5.52 15.89 -23.98
C PHE A 198 4.59 16.98 -23.43
N SER A 199 3.48 16.57 -22.84
CA SER A 199 2.60 17.43 -22.06
C SER A 199 2.58 16.97 -20.61
N LEU A 200 2.58 17.91 -19.66
CA LEU A 200 2.54 17.61 -18.23
C LEU A 200 1.26 18.21 -17.64
N ARG A 201 0.35 17.35 -17.20
CA ARG A 201 -0.96 17.72 -16.67
C ARG A 201 -1.16 17.17 -15.26
N ALA A 202 -2.06 17.79 -14.50
CA ALA A 202 -2.56 17.26 -13.24
C ALA A 202 -4.07 17.54 -13.16
N PRO A 203 -4.88 16.62 -12.63
CA PRO A 203 -6.31 16.86 -12.42
C PRO A 203 -6.53 18.12 -11.60
N HIS A 204 -7.59 18.87 -11.93
CA HIS A 204 -8.01 20.10 -11.25
C HIS A 204 -6.97 21.24 -11.26
N LEU A 205 -5.89 21.15 -12.04
CA LEU A 205 -4.94 22.23 -12.26
C LEU A 205 -4.99 22.70 -13.72
N PRO A 206 -4.80 24.00 -13.98
CA PRO A 206 -4.70 24.50 -15.35
C PRO A 206 -3.50 23.84 -16.05
N SER A 207 -3.67 23.51 -17.34
CA SER A 207 -2.61 22.90 -18.13
C SER A 207 -1.39 23.83 -18.20
N TYR A 208 -0.24 23.34 -17.74
CA TYR A 208 1.00 24.10 -17.80
C TYR A 208 1.56 24.05 -19.22
N SER A 209 1.63 25.20 -19.89
CA SER A 209 2.29 25.35 -21.20
C SER A 209 3.58 26.15 -21.05
N PRO A 210 4.76 25.52 -21.22
CA PRO A 210 6.02 26.23 -21.26
C PRO A 210 6.07 27.26 -22.40
N PRO A 211 6.79 28.37 -22.23
CA PRO A 211 6.91 29.42 -23.24
C PRO A 211 7.63 29.01 -24.54
N GLU A 212 8.39 27.90 -24.52
CA GLU A 212 9.10 27.36 -25.69
C GLU A 212 8.37 26.17 -26.36
N SER A 213 7.11 25.95 -26.01
CA SER A 213 6.32 24.86 -26.62
C SER A 213 6.07 25.17 -28.09
N PRO A 214 6.42 24.28 -29.05
CA PRO A 214 6.03 24.48 -30.43
C PRO A 214 4.50 24.53 -30.52
N GLU A 215 3.96 25.50 -31.26
CA GLU A 215 2.52 25.62 -31.45
C GLU A 215 1.94 24.30 -31.97
N PRO A 216 0.78 23.85 -31.44
CA PRO A 216 0.14 22.67 -31.96
C PRO A 216 -0.12 22.90 -33.45
N THR A 217 0.40 22.00 -34.29
CA THR A 217 0.13 22.02 -35.72
C THR A 217 -1.38 21.89 -35.90
N THR A 218 -2.05 23.01 -36.12
CA THR A 218 -3.42 23.05 -36.61
C THR A 218 -3.44 22.24 -37.91
N ASN A 219 -4.44 21.39 -38.06
CA ASN A 219 -4.64 20.54 -39.23
C ASN A 219 -4.80 21.40 -40.49
N GLY A 220 -3.68 21.85 -41.05
CA GLY A 220 -3.56 22.42 -42.38
C GLY A 220 -3.41 21.27 -43.34
N ALA A 221 -4.47 21.00 -44.09
CA ALA A 221 -4.41 20.19 -45.28
C ALA A 221 -3.32 20.73 -46.21
N ASN A 222 -2.15 20.09 -46.21
CA ASN A 222 -1.25 19.99 -47.37
C ASN A 222 -0.18 18.94 -47.08
N GLY A 223 -0.21 17.88 -47.90
CA GLY A 223 0.62 16.70 -47.75
C GLY A 223 2.11 17.02 -47.86
N THR A 224 2.82 16.81 -46.76
CA THR A 224 4.21 16.36 -46.77
C THR A 224 4.33 15.32 -45.66
N THR A 225 4.86 14.15 -46.00
CA THR A 225 5.05 12.98 -45.13
C THR A 225 6.18 13.22 -44.11
N HIS A 226 6.11 14.31 -43.33
CA HIS A 226 6.98 14.48 -42.18
C HIS A 226 6.46 13.57 -41.07
N SER A 227 7.24 12.54 -40.72
CA SER A 227 6.89 11.58 -39.67
C SER A 227 6.47 12.34 -38.41
N LYS A 228 5.22 12.16 -37.99
CA LYS A 228 4.64 12.78 -36.79
C LYS A 228 5.59 12.53 -35.61
N ARG A 229 6.15 13.60 -35.04
CA ARG A 229 7.05 13.47 -33.88
C ARG A 229 6.29 12.74 -32.76
N PRO A 230 6.93 11.79 -32.04
CA PRO A 230 6.28 11.10 -30.93
C PRO A 230 5.89 12.11 -29.85
N HIS A 231 4.75 11.89 -29.21
CA HIS A 231 4.24 12.74 -28.13
C HIS A 231 3.89 11.89 -26.90
N LEU A 232 4.42 12.26 -25.74
CA LEU A 232 4.18 11.62 -24.46
C LEU A 232 3.26 12.49 -23.60
N ASN A 233 2.09 11.98 -23.23
CA ASN A 233 1.22 12.63 -22.25
C ASN A 233 1.58 12.15 -20.85
N ILE A 234 1.98 13.07 -19.97
CA ILE A 234 2.30 12.78 -18.56
C ILE A 234 1.23 13.39 -17.67
N LEU A 235 0.61 12.56 -16.83
CA LEU A 235 -0.39 12.97 -15.86
C LEU A 235 0.12 12.73 -14.44
N LEU A 236 0.04 13.74 -13.59
CA LEU A 236 0.38 13.63 -12.16
C LEU A 236 -0.89 13.46 -11.34
N ILE A 237 -0.99 12.35 -10.62
CA ILE A 237 -2.12 12.02 -9.76
C ILE A 237 -1.68 11.88 -8.30
N SER A 238 -2.61 12.16 -7.38
CA SER A 238 -2.41 12.05 -5.93
C SER A 238 -3.60 11.42 -5.24
N THR A 239 -3.50 11.18 -3.93
CA THR A 239 -4.59 10.57 -3.14
C THR A 239 -5.92 11.31 -3.28
N THR A 240 -5.87 12.63 -3.46
CA THR A 240 -7.03 13.50 -3.68
C THR A 240 -7.78 13.19 -4.97
N ASP A 241 -7.13 12.61 -5.99
CA ASP A 241 -7.80 12.30 -7.27
C ASP A 241 -8.36 10.87 -7.29
N GLY A 242 -8.29 10.16 -6.17
CA GLY A 242 -8.82 8.81 -6.03
C GLY A 242 -10.20 8.83 -5.39
N ARG A 243 -10.24 8.51 -4.08
CA ARG A 243 -11.51 8.38 -3.35
C ARG A 243 -12.27 9.70 -3.24
N GLN A 244 -11.55 10.81 -3.09
CA GLN A 244 -12.19 12.11 -2.93
C GLN A 244 -12.93 12.53 -4.21
N THR A 245 -12.34 12.31 -5.39
CA THR A 245 -13.03 12.54 -6.66
C THR A 245 -14.31 11.70 -6.82
N LEU A 246 -14.31 10.44 -6.39
CA LEU A 246 -15.53 9.62 -6.40
C LEU A 246 -16.63 10.20 -5.49
N VAL A 247 -16.25 10.69 -4.31
CA VAL A 247 -17.18 11.34 -3.38
C VAL A 247 -17.72 12.64 -3.97
N ASP A 248 -16.87 13.44 -4.59
CA ASP A 248 -17.25 14.73 -5.19
C ASP A 248 -18.13 14.53 -6.43
N LEU A 249 -17.82 13.55 -7.27
CA LEU A 249 -18.65 13.14 -8.40
C LEU A 249 -20.03 12.67 -7.91
N THR A 250 -20.07 11.79 -6.91
CA THR A 250 -21.34 11.29 -6.35
C THR A 250 -22.17 12.43 -5.77
N ARG A 251 -21.54 13.40 -5.10
CA ARG A 251 -22.22 14.60 -4.59
C ARG A 251 -22.80 15.42 -5.74
N THR A 252 -22.03 15.67 -6.79
CA THR A 252 -22.46 16.42 -7.96
C THR A 252 -23.63 15.73 -8.67
N LEU A 253 -23.54 14.43 -8.93
CA LEU A 253 -24.62 13.64 -9.53
C LEU A 253 -25.88 13.63 -8.64
N ALA A 254 -25.73 13.49 -7.32
CA ALA A 254 -26.86 13.54 -6.39
C ALA A 254 -27.55 14.91 -6.38
N SER A 255 -26.79 16.01 -6.40
CA SER A 255 -27.35 17.35 -6.50
C SER A 255 -28.03 17.58 -7.85
N MET A 256 -27.46 17.10 -8.96
CA MET A 256 -28.11 17.17 -10.27
C MET A 256 -29.40 16.36 -10.35
N ALA A 257 -29.45 15.21 -9.68
CA ALA A 257 -30.66 14.40 -9.58
C ALA A 257 -31.75 15.08 -8.73
N GLN A 258 -31.37 15.73 -7.63
CA GLN A 258 -32.27 16.54 -6.81
C GLN A 258 -32.85 17.74 -7.58
N ASP A 259 -32.01 18.39 -8.39
CA ASP A 259 -32.41 19.47 -9.29
C ASP A 259 -33.25 18.99 -10.50
N SER A 260 -33.53 17.69 -10.60
CA SER A 260 -34.23 17.05 -11.73
C SER A 260 -33.54 17.29 -13.10
N LYS A 261 -32.22 17.51 -13.11
CA LYS A 261 -31.41 17.63 -14.34
C LYS A 261 -31.07 16.27 -14.96
N ILE A 262 -30.97 15.25 -14.11
CA ILE A 262 -30.73 13.85 -14.51
C ILE A 262 -31.66 12.95 -13.69
N GLN A 263 -32.06 11.80 -14.25
CA GLN A 263 -32.80 10.82 -13.46
C GLN A 263 -31.83 9.88 -12.74
N PRO A 264 -32.17 9.37 -11.54
CA PRO A 264 -31.32 8.39 -10.84
C PRO A 264 -31.03 7.13 -11.64
N SER A 265 -31.91 6.75 -12.57
CA SER A 265 -31.71 5.62 -13.50
C SER A 265 -30.62 5.86 -14.54
N ASP A 266 -30.31 7.14 -14.81
CA ASP A 266 -29.32 7.52 -15.82
C ASP A 266 -27.89 7.45 -15.24
N ILE A 267 -27.76 7.25 -13.93
CA ILE A 267 -26.47 7.06 -13.24
C ILE A 267 -26.03 5.61 -13.46
N SER A 268 -25.41 5.36 -14.61
CA SER A 268 -24.83 4.06 -14.97
C SER A 268 -23.32 4.02 -14.73
N ASP A 269 -22.74 2.81 -14.73
CA ASP A 269 -21.29 2.63 -14.61
C ASP A 269 -20.55 3.31 -15.77
N GLU A 270 -21.12 3.34 -16.97
CA GLU A 270 -20.54 4.00 -18.16
C GLU A 270 -20.48 5.52 -18.00
N LEU A 271 -21.51 6.13 -17.41
CA LEU A 271 -21.51 7.57 -17.14
C LEU A 271 -20.40 7.91 -16.13
N ILE A 272 -20.32 7.14 -15.05
CA ILE A 272 -19.30 7.33 -14.02
C ILE A 272 -17.90 7.13 -14.62
N ASP A 273 -17.73 6.13 -15.49
CA ASP A 273 -16.45 5.85 -16.15
C ASP A 273 -16.03 6.97 -17.10
N ALA A 274 -16.96 7.49 -17.90
CA ALA A 274 -16.71 8.62 -18.79
C ALA A 274 -16.29 9.88 -18.02
N GLU A 275 -17.02 10.23 -16.96
CA GLU A 275 -16.77 11.43 -16.16
C GLU A 275 -15.45 11.34 -15.38
N ILE A 276 -15.11 10.16 -14.83
CA ILE A 276 -13.83 9.93 -14.16
C ILE A 276 -12.66 9.94 -15.13
N THR A 277 -12.86 9.36 -16.32
CA THR A 277 -11.84 9.34 -17.39
C THR A 277 -11.50 10.76 -17.85
N GLU A 278 -12.51 11.63 -17.97
CA GLU A 278 -12.35 13.03 -18.32
C GLU A 278 -11.73 13.85 -17.17
N SER A 279 -12.20 13.64 -15.94
CA SER A 279 -11.79 14.44 -14.78
C SER A 279 -10.41 14.08 -14.22
N VAL A 280 -10.03 12.80 -14.25
CA VAL A 280 -8.80 12.28 -13.64
C VAL A 280 -7.93 11.65 -14.71
N MET A 281 -8.25 10.42 -15.09
CA MET A 281 -7.50 9.62 -16.05
C MET A 281 -8.31 8.41 -16.49
N GLY A 282 -8.07 7.95 -17.72
CA GLY A 282 -8.56 6.65 -18.18
C GLY A 282 -7.86 5.48 -17.50
N GLU A 283 -8.39 4.28 -17.70
CA GLU A 283 -7.82 3.05 -17.14
C GLU A 283 -6.40 2.77 -17.70
N PRO A 284 -5.40 2.46 -16.85
CA PRO A 284 -4.09 2.06 -17.31
C PRO A 284 -4.05 0.57 -17.68
N ASP A 285 -3.26 0.24 -18.70
CA ASP A 285 -3.02 -1.16 -19.10
C ASP A 285 -2.09 -1.85 -18.10
N LEU A 286 -1.10 -1.12 -17.59
CA LEU A 286 -0.07 -1.60 -16.68
C LEU A 286 0.12 -0.63 -15.50
N LEU A 287 0.10 -1.16 -14.29
CA LEU A 287 0.36 -0.45 -13.04
C LEU A 287 1.64 -0.98 -12.39
N LEU A 288 2.68 -0.14 -12.33
CA LEU A 288 3.92 -0.44 -11.65
C LEU A 288 3.88 0.09 -10.21
N LEU A 289 4.13 -0.80 -9.26
CA LEU A 289 4.20 -0.45 -7.84
C LEU A 289 5.65 -0.53 -7.36
N PHE A 290 6.26 0.62 -7.05
CA PHE A 290 7.61 0.66 -6.51
C PHE A 290 7.59 0.55 -4.98
N GLY A 291 8.23 -0.50 -4.43
CA GLY A 291 8.44 -0.63 -2.99
C GLY A 291 8.51 -2.08 -2.47
N ASP A 292 8.98 -2.21 -1.23
CA ASP A 292 9.12 -3.50 -0.52
C ASP A 292 7.76 -4.17 -0.20
N ARG A 293 6.66 -3.42 -0.32
CA ARG A 293 5.30 -3.91 -0.05
C ARG A 293 4.35 -3.53 -1.16
N VAL A 294 3.56 -4.50 -1.61
CA VAL A 294 2.50 -4.32 -2.61
C VAL A 294 1.31 -3.60 -1.96
N THR A 295 1.41 -2.29 -1.82
CA THR A 295 0.34 -1.45 -1.28
C THR A 295 0.01 -0.31 -2.24
N LEU A 296 -1.28 -0.12 -2.52
CA LEU A 296 -1.74 0.92 -3.44
C LEU A 296 -1.72 2.34 -2.83
N LYS A 297 -1.54 2.47 -1.51
CA LYS A 297 -1.45 3.74 -0.78
C LYS A 297 -2.46 4.82 -1.17
N GLY A 298 -3.69 4.43 -1.50
CA GLY A 298 -4.76 5.36 -1.90
C GLY A 298 -4.88 5.64 -3.39
N TYR A 299 -4.16 4.90 -4.24
CA TYR A 299 -4.29 4.95 -5.70
C TYR A 299 -5.76 4.88 -6.14
N PRO A 300 -6.15 5.64 -7.19
CA PRO A 300 -7.54 5.71 -7.66
C PRO A 300 -8.18 4.32 -7.85
N PRO A 301 -9.20 3.96 -7.05
CA PRO A 301 -9.72 2.59 -7.02
C PRO A 301 -10.56 2.24 -8.26
N TRP A 302 -11.18 3.24 -8.90
CA TRP A 302 -12.00 3.03 -10.09
C TRP A 302 -11.14 2.57 -11.28
N GLN A 303 -10.01 3.24 -11.51
CA GLN A 303 -9.11 3.00 -12.63
C GLN A 303 -8.30 1.71 -12.48
N LYS A 304 -8.18 1.17 -11.27
CA LYS A 304 -7.46 -0.10 -11.04
C LYS A 304 -8.20 -1.31 -11.65
N LYS A 305 -9.50 -1.23 -11.92
CA LYS A 305 -10.35 -2.39 -12.27
C LYS A 305 -9.77 -3.27 -13.39
N ARG A 306 -9.11 -2.69 -14.40
CA ARG A 306 -8.53 -3.41 -15.55
C ARG A 306 -7.00 -3.43 -15.62
N ALA A 307 -6.33 -2.82 -14.66
CA ALA A 307 -4.87 -2.65 -14.71
C ALA A 307 -4.13 -3.91 -14.24
N GLU A 308 -3.20 -4.41 -15.07
CA GLU A 308 -2.26 -5.44 -14.63
C GLU A 308 -1.29 -4.83 -13.61
N THR A 309 -1.19 -5.42 -12.43
CA THR A 309 -0.37 -4.86 -11.34
C THR A 309 0.94 -5.62 -11.21
N VAL A 310 2.06 -4.94 -11.39
CA VAL A 310 3.41 -5.51 -11.28
C VAL A 310 4.16 -4.80 -10.15
N PRO A 311 4.55 -5.51 -9.08
CA PRO A 311 5.43 -4.96 -8.06
C PRO A 311 6.87 -4.93 -8.57
N VAL A 312 7.56 -3.82 -8.33
CA VAL A 312 8.96 -3.60 -8.70
C VAL A 312 9.73 -3.14 -7.47
N VAL A 313 10.89 -3.77 -7.23
CA VAL A 313 11.66 -3.56 -5.99
C VAL A 313 12.47 -2.26 -6.03
N SER A 314 12.87 -1.79 -7.22
CA SER A 314 13.63 -0.54 -7.40
C SER A 314 13.31 0.13 -8.75
N PRO A 315 13.29 1.47 -8.85
CA PRO A 315 13.29 2.18 -10.13
C PRO A 315 14.45 1.71 -11.03
N VAL A 316 15.58 1.32 -10.46
CA VAL A 316 16.75 0.83 -11.20
C VAL A 316 16.49 -0.53 -11.87
N ASP A 317 15.51 -1.31 -11.41
CA ASP A 317 15.14 -2.64 -11.92
C ASP A 317 14.15 -2.62 -13.09
N LEU A 318 13.68 -1.45 -13.57
CA LEU A 318 12.84 -1.43 -14.78
C LEU A 318 13.58 -2.04 -15.99
N LYS A 319 14.91 -1.96 -15.97
CA LYS A 319 15.81 -2.60 -16.94
C LYS A 319 15.73 -4.12 -16.93
N ASP A 320 15.53 -4.73 -15.76
CA ASP A 320 15.47 -6.19 -15.59
C ASP A 320 14.04 -6.74 -15.69
N HIS A 321 13.01 -5.90 -15.53
CA HIS A 321 11.60 -6.30 -15.58
C HIS A 321 10.93 -6.15 -16.96
N ILE A 322 11.62 -5.55 -17.94
CA ILE A 322 11.18 -5.57 -19.34
C ILE A 322 11.55 -6.90 -20.03
N GLN A 323 12.55 -7.63 -19.55
CA GLN A 323 12.98 -8.93 -20.11
C GLN A 323 12.11 -10.17 -19.79
N PRO A 324 11.35 -10.30 -18.68
CA PRO A 324 10.62 -11.54 -18.38
C PRO A 324 9.28 -11.69 -19.11
N TYR A 325 8.82 -10.68 -19.87
CA TYR A 325 7.53 -10.73 -20.56
C TYR A 325 7.44 -11.82 -21.66
N GLN A 326 8.56 -12.46 -22.05
CA GLN A 326 8.50 -13.66 -22.91
C GLN A 326 8.03 -14.91 -22.15
N HIS A 327 8.33 -15.06 -20.86
CA HIS A 327 8.03 -16.29 -20.14
C HIS A 327 6.65 -16.28 -19.46
N GLN A 328 6.14 -15.11 -19.09
CA GLN A 328 4.89 -15.01 -18.34
C GLN A 328 3.64 -14.97 -19.23
N LEU A 329 3.75 -14.48 -20.48
CA LEU A 329 2.65 -14.51 -21.45
C LEU A 329 2.44 -15.91 -22.09
N GLN A 330 3.47 -16.76 -22.11
CA GLN A 330 3.29 -18.18 -22.47
C GLN A 330 2.74 -19.02 -21.30
N GLY A 331 2.97 -18.61 -20.05
CA GLY A 331 2.44 -19.30 -18.86
C GLY A 331 0.95 -19.05 -18.62
N THR A 332 0.44 -17.84 -18.86
CA THR A 332 -1.00 -17.53 -18.64
C THR A 332 -1.91 -17.98 -19.78
N ALA A 333 -1.39 -18.21 -20.99
CA ALA A 333 -2.13 -18.90 -22.04
C ALA A 333 -2.33 -20.40 -21.72
N VAL A 334 -1.43 -21.00 -20.94
CA VAL A 334 -1.55 -22.40 -20.47
C VAL A 334 -2.42 -22.47 -19.21
N CYS A 335 -2.35 -21.50 -18.29
CA CYS A 335 -3.24 -21.49 -17.11
C CYS A 335 -4.70 -21.16 -17.44
N LEU A 336 -4.99 -20.28 -18.40
CA LEU A 336 -6.38 -20.00 -18.80
C LEU A 336 -7.01 -21.11 -19.66
N HIS A 337 -6.22 -22.05 -20.17
CA HIS A 337 -6.72 -23.28 -20.81
C HIS A 337 -6.77 -24.48 -19.84
N ALA A 338 -5.92 -24.50 -18.81
CA ALA A 338 -5.93 -25.55 -17.79
C ALA A 338 -7.03 -25.34 -16.73
N GLU A 339 -7.34 -24.10 -16.35
CA GLU A 339 -8.32 -23.81 -15.29
C GLU A 339 -9.79 -23.95 -15.76
N LYS A 340 -10.01 -24.01 -17.08
CA LYS A 340 -11.33 -24.30 -17.67
C LYS A 340 -11.64 -25.80 -17.80
N THR A 341 -10.70 -26.67 -17.43
CA THR A 341 -10.84 -28.14 -17.60
C THR A 341 -10.86 -28.90 -16.27
N GLU A 342 -10.57 -28.26 -15.13
CA GLU A 342 -10.45 -28.95 -13.82
C GLU A 342 -11.41 -28.50 -12.70
N PHE A 343 -12.27 -27.50 -12.92
CA PHE A 343 -13.34 -27.16 -11.94
C PHE A 343 -14.75 -27.19 -12.56
N GLY A 344 -15.03 -28.30 -13.25
CA GLY A 344 -16.39 -28.77 -13.54
C GLY A 344 -16.79 -29.85 -12.54
N GLY A 345 -17.15 -29.46 -11.33
CA GLY A 345 -17.78 -30.36 -10.36
C GLY A 345 -17.17 -30.28 -8.96
N LEU A 346 -17.82 -29.53 -8.07
CA LEU A 346 -18.44 -30.09 -6.86
C LEU A 346 -19.09 -28.96 -6.03
N ILE A 347 -20.43 -29.01 -6.00
CA ILE A 347 -21.27 -28.90 -4.79
C ILE A 347 -21.50 -27.47 -4.27
N LEU A 348 -22.65 -26.81 -4.48
CA LEU A 348 -24.04 -27.21 -4.18
C LEU A 348 -24.25 -27.43 -2.67
N ILE A 349 -24.43 -26.33 -1.92
CA ILE A 349 -25.43 -26.07 -0.86
C ILE A 349 -25.33 -24.58 -0.50
#